data_AF-A0A1G2TGN7-F1
#
_entry.id   AF-A0A1G2TGN7-F1
#
_cell.length_a   1.000
_cell.length_b   1.000
_cell.length_c   1.000
_cell.angle_alpha   90.00
_cell.angle_beta   90.00
_cell.angle_gamma   90.00
#
_symmetry.space_group_name_H-M   'P 1'
#
loop_
_entity.id
_entity.type
_entity.pdbx_description
1 polymer ?
#
loop_
_entity_poly.entity_id
_entity_poly.type
_entity_poly.pdbx_seq_one_letter_code
_entity_poly.pdbx_strand_id
1 'polypeptide(L)'
;MNQKVRLVDDSLASWAMAVKELNLSASSEYMRELIEEGGEHLMSLRDEYGTVHREADAILVKGIEARLAKAEELLRQRLLIEAEQAKMKERQAR
;
A
#
# COMPACT_ATOMS: atom_id res chain seq x y z
N MET A 1 17.58 10.91 20.24
CA MET A 1 16.81 10.21 19.19
C MET A 1 17.68 10.15 17.93
N ASN A 2 17.88 8.95 17.38
CA ASN A 2 18.70 8.74 16.18
C ASN A 2 17.97 9.30 14.95
N GLN A 3 18.67 10.08 14.11
CA GLN A 3 18.12 10.73 12.91
C GLN A 3 17.52 9.72 11.90
N LYS A 4 18.07 8.50 11.86
CA LYS A 4 17.59 7.40 11.01
C LYS A 4 16.18 6.92 11.41
N VAL A 5 15.87 6.88 12.70
CA VAL A 5 14.56 6.46 13.23
C VAL A 5 13.47 7.46 12.81
N ARG A 6 13.79 8.76 12.87
CA ARG A 6 12.85 9.83 12.51
C ARG A 6 12.44 9.81 11.03
N LEU A 7 13.36 9.46 10.13
CA LEU A 7 13.08 9.38 8.68
C LEU A 7 12.18 8.19 8.31
N VAL A 8 12.31 7.06 9.02
CA VAL A 8 11.43 5.89 8.85
C VAL A 8 10.01 6.23 9.33
N ASP A 9 9.87 6.93 10.44
CA ASP A 9 8.56 7.36 10.96
C ASP A 9 7.83 8.34 10.01
N ASP A 10 8.55 9.32 9.44
CA ASP A 10 7.95 10.33 8.56
C ASP A 10 7.51 9.73 7.21
N SER A 11 8.31 8.84 6.62
CA SER A 11 7.96 8.14 5.36
C SER A 11 6.76 7.21 5.55
N LEU A 12 6.76 6.41 6.63
CA LEU A 12 5.65 5.52 6.95
C LEU A 12 4.34 6.30 7.21
N ALA A 13 4.42 7.45 7.87
CA ALA A 13 3.26 8.31 8.09
C ALA A 13 2.71 8.89 6.77
N SER A 14 3.59 9.32 5.87
CA SER A 14 3.22 9.81 4.54
C SER A 14 2.52 8.72 3.70
N TRP A 15 3.13 7.53 3.64
CA TRP A 15 2.55 6.37 2.99
C TRP A 15 1.17 6.01 3.56
N ALA A 16 1.05 5.97 4.90
CA ALA A 16 -0.20 5.62 5.56
C ALA A 16 -1.34 6.62 5.24
N MET A 17 -1.01 7.89 5.02
CA MET A 17 -1.96 8.91 4.57
C MET A 17 -2.35 8.70 3.11
N ALA A 18 -1.38 8.43 2.22
CA ALA A 18 -1.65 8.13 0.82
C ALA A 18 -2.61 6.93 0.65
N VAL A 19 -2.37 5.83 1.38
CA VAL A 19 -3.27 4.66 1.37
C VAL A 19 -4.66 4.98 1.94
N LYS A 20 -4.76 5.90 2.90
CA LYS A 20 -6.05 6.33 3.47
C LYS A 20 -6.90 7.07 2.45
N GLU A 21 -6.29 7.88 1.60
CA GLU A 21 -6.94 8.68 0.55
C GLU A 21 -7.19 7.89 -0.75
N LEU A 22 -6.58 6.70 -0.85
CA LEU A 22 -6.72 5.83 -2.01
C LEU A 22 -8.18 5.42 -2.27
N ASN A 23 -8.58 5.51 -3.54
CA ASN A 23 -9.91 5.17 -4.03
C ASN A 23 -9.86 4.72 -5.50
N LEU A 24 -10.98 4.22 -6.03
CA LEU A 24 -11.06 3.62 -7.37
C LEU A 24 -10.78 4.57 -8.55
N SER A 25 -10.76 5.89 -8.32
CA SER A 25 -10.42 6.85 -9.38
C SER A 25 -8.91 6.93 -9.64
N ALA A 26 -8.08 6.55 -8.66
CA ALA A 26 -6.63 6.53 -8.80
C ALA A 26 -6.17 5.55 -9.90
N SER A 27 -5.00 5.82 -10.48
CA SER A 27 -4.42 4.97 -11.52
C SER A 27 -3.93 3.64 -10.92
N SER A 28 -4.03 2.56 -11.70
CA SER A 28 -3.52 1.25 -11.30
C SER A 28 -1.99 1.24 -11.12
N GLU A 29 -1.27 2.10 -11.84
CA GLU A 29 0.17 2.33 -11.67
C GLU A 29 0.49 2.89 -10.28
N TYR A 30 -0.14 4.01 -9.91
CA TYR A 30 0.07 4.62 -8.59
C TYR A 30 -0.32 3.68 -7.44
N MET A 31 -1.41 2.92 -7.59
CA MET A 31 -1.79 1.91 -6.61
C MET A 31 -0.72 0.83 -6.42
N ARG A 32 -0.03 0.41 -7.49
CA ARG A 32 1.07 -0.58 -7.40
C ARG A 32 2.28 -0.01 -6.67
N GLU A 33 2.66 1.23 -6.98
CA GLU A 33 3.76 1.92 -6.29
C GLU A 33 3.51 1.98 -4.79
N LEU A 34 2.30 2.36 -4.36
CA LEU A 34 1.94 2.38 -2.93
C LEU A 34 1.98 1.00 -2.27
N ILE A 35 1.60 -0.06 -2.99
CA ILE A 35 1.65 -1.42 -2.46
C ILE A 35 3.10 -1.87 -2.29
N GLU A 36 3.97 -1.56 -3.25
CA GLU A 36 5.40 -1.87 -3.20
C GLU A 36 6.09 -1.13 -2.04
N GLU A 37 5.89 0.18 -1.93
CA GLU A 37 6.42 0.99 -0.82
C GLU A 37 5.96 0.47 0.56
N GLY A 38 4.68 0.09 0.68
CA GLY A 38 4.16 -0.49 1.91
C GLY A 38 4.79 -1.86 2.24
N GLY A 39 5.11 -2.65 1.21
CA GLY A 39 5.84 -3.91 1.34
C GLY A 39 7.28 -3.70 1.84
N GLU A 40 7.97 -2.68 1.34
CA GLU A 40 9.31 -2.30 1.79
C GLU A 40 9.30 -1.84 3.25
N HIS A 41 8.32 -1.04 3.66
CA HIS A 41 8.11 -0.66 5.06
C HIS A 41 7.88 -1.88 5.95
N LEU A 42 7.01 -2.80 5.54
CA LEU A 42 6.72 -4.01 6.29
C LEU A 42 7.97 -4.90 6.46
N MET A 43 8.76 -5.05 5.40
CA MET A 43 10.03 -5.78 5.45
C MET A 43 11.04 -5.10 6.39
N SER A 44 11.21 -3.78 6.26
CA SER A 44 12.14 -3.01 7.11
C SER A 44 11.79 -3.14 8.58
N LEU A 45 10.50 -3.05 8.92
CA LEU A 45 10.04 -3.25 10.29
C LEU A 45 10.24 -4.70 10.75
N ARG A 46 9.97 -5.70 9.91
CA ARG A 46 10.22 -7.11 10.30
C ARG A 46 11.70 -7.41 10.52
N ASP A 47 12.59 -6.77 9.76
CA ASP A 47 14.05 -6.88 9.94
C ASP A 47 14.52 -6.17 11.22
N GLU A 48 14.00 -4.96 11.49
CA GLU A 48 14.36 -4.17 12.68
C GLU A 48 13.77 -4.74 13.98
N TYR A 49 12.55 -5.28 13.93
CA TYR A 49 11.80 -5.79 15.09
C TYR A 49 11.82 -7.32 15.21
N GLY A 50 12.50 -8.03 14.31
CA GLY A 50 12.58 -9.50 14.24
C GLY A 50 13.12 -10.19 15.50
N THR A 51 13.61 -9.43 16.49
CA THR A 51 14.14 -9.95 17.76
C THR A 51 13.43 -9.43 19.03
N VAL A 52 12.50 -8.48 18.94
CA VAL A 52 11.93 -7.82 20.13
C VAL A 52 10.40 -7.93 20.12
N HIS A 53 9.87 -8.92 20.84
CA HIS A 53 8.42 -9.07 21.07
C HIS A 53 7.88 -7.99 22.01
N ARG A 54 7.70 -6.77 21.51
CA ARG A 54 6.84 -5.78 22.18
C ARG A 54 5.49 -5.72 21.46
N GLU A 55 4.40 -5.74 22.23
CA GLU A 55 3.04 -5.72 21.71
C GLU A 55 2.77 -4.51 20.78
N ALA A 56 3.42 -3.37 21.04
CA ALA A 56 3.34 -2.17 20.21
C ALA A 56 3.85 -2.41 18.77
N ASP A 57 4.94 -3.17 18.60
CA ASP A 57 5.54 -3.43 17.29
C ASP A 57 4.64 -4.39 16.49
N ALA A 58 3.97 -5.34 17.17
CA ALA A 58 2.98 -6.21 16.55
C ALA A 58 1.71 -5.46 16.09
N ILE A 59 1.30 -4.41 16.81
CA ILE A 59 0.18 -3.54 16.40
C ILE A 59 0.54 -2.76 15.15
N LEU A 60 1.77 -2.22 15.07
CA LEU A 60 2.24 -1.46 13.92
C LEU A 60 2.29 -2.33 12.65
N VAL A 61 2.91 -3.52 12.74
CA VAL A 61 2.99 -4.50 11.64
C VAL A 61 1.60 -4.86 11.12
N LYS A 62 0.66 -5.22 12.02
CA LYS A 62 -0.73 -5.52 11.64
C LYS A 62 -1.44 -4.34 10.99
N GLY A 63 -1.14 -3.11 11.43
CA GLY A 63 -1.69 -1.89 10.87
C GLY A 63 -1.24 -1.65 9.42
N ILE A 64 -0.01 -2.03 9.09
CA ILE A 64 0.53 -1.93 7.72
C ILE A 64 -0.04 -3.04 6.85
N GLU A 65 -0.08 -4.28 7.34
CA GLU A 65 -0.70 -5.41 6.64
C GLU A 65 -2.15 -5.14 6.26
N ALA A 66 -2.95 -4.57 7.19
CA ALA A 66 -4.34 -4.21 6.92
C ALA A 66 -4.47 -3.12 5.84
N ARG A 67 -3.56 -2.14 5.83
CA ARG A 67 -3.52 -1.07 4.81
C ARG A 67 -3.13 -1.61 3.44
N LEU A 68 -2.15 -2.51 3.38
CA LEU A 68 -1.75 -3.20 2.15
C LEU A 68 -2.90 -4.02 1.58
N ALA A 69 -3.57 -4.83 2.40
CA ALA A 69 -4.71 -5.62 1.97
C ALA A 69 -5.84 -4.76 1.37
N LYS A 70 -6.09 -3.57 1.95
CA LYS A 70 -7.04 -2.61 1.40
C LYS A 70 -6.58 -2.03 0.05
N ALA A 71 -5.30 -1.67 -0.07
CA ALA A 71 -4.75 -1.12 -1.31
C ALA A 71 -4.78 -2.16 -2.45
N GLU A 72 -4.43 -3.42 -2.15
CA GLU A 72 -4.52 -4.53 -3.10
C GLU A 72 -5.95 -4.77 -3.58
N GLU A 73 -6.93 -4.73 -2.68
CA GLU A 73 -8.33 -4.89 -3.03
C GLU A 73 -8.82 -3.79 -3.98
N LEU A 74 -8.46 -2.53 -3.70
CA LEU A 74 -8.74 -1.41 -4.60
C LEU A 74 -8.07 -1.58 -5.96
N LEU A 75 -6.83 -2.05 -6.01
CA LEU A 75 -6.12 -2.35 -7.26
C LEU A 75 -6.84 -3.44 -8.07
N ARG A 76 -7.26 -4.53 -7.44
CA ARG A 76 -8.02 -5.60 -8.12
C ARG A 76 -9.31 -5.06 -8.74
N GLN A 77 -10.05 -4.26 -7.98
CA GLN A 77 -11.28 -3.62 -8.47
C GLN A 77 -11.00 -2.66 -9.63
N ARG A 78 -9.93 -1.86 -9.53
CA ARG A 78 -9.53 -0.94 -10.60
C ARG A 78 -9.18 -1.66 -11.90
N LEU A 79 -8.40 -2.74 -11.82
CA LEU A 79 -8.00 -3.53 -12.97
C LEU A 79 -9.21 -4.19 -13.66
N LEU A 80 -10.22 -4.62 -12.90
CA LEU A 80 -11.48 -5.12 -13.46
C LEU A 80 -12.22 -4.04 -14.26
N ILE A 81 -12.31 -2.82 -13.72
CA ILE A 81 -12.93 -1.68 -14.43
C ILE A 81 -12.17 -1.38 -15.72
N GLU A 82 -10.84 -1.33 -15.67
CA GLU A 82 -10.00 -1.07 -16.85
C GLU A 82 -10.18 -2.15 -17.93
N ALA A 83 -10.25 -3.42 -17.53
CA ALA A 83 -10.49 -4.53 -18.44
C ALA A 83 -11.87 -4.45 -19.11
N GLU A 84 -12.92 -4.11 -18.37
CA GLU A 84 -14.26 -3.95 -18.94
C GLU A 84 -14.34 -2.74 -19.88
N GLN A 85 -13.70 -1.64 -19.54
CA GLN A 85 -13.60 -0.47 -20.43
C GLN A 85 -12.86 -0.80 -21.73
N ALA A 86 -11.79 -1.58 -21.67
CA ALA A 86 -11.06 -2.03 -22.86
C ALA A 86 -11.95 -2.89 -23.78
N LYS A 87 -12.68 -3.86 -23.22
CA LYS A 87 -13.62 -4.70 -23.98
C LYS A 87 -14.72 -3.87 -24.65
N MET A 88 -15.27 -2.87 -23.96
CA MET A 88 -16.31 -2.00 -24.51
C MET A 88 -15.81 -1.16 -25.68
N LYS A 89 -14.58 -0.62 -25.60
CA LYS A 89 -13.95 0.11 -26.69
C LYS A 89 -13.73 -0.77 -27.93
N GLU A 90 -13.27 -2.01 -27.74
CA GLU A 90 -13.10 -2.96 -28.84
C GLU A 90 -14.43 -3.31 -29.53
N ARG A 91 -15.54 -3.41 -28.77
CA ARG A 91 -16.87 -3.65 -29.32
C ARG A 91 -17.42 -2.47 -30.13
N GLN A 92 -17.08 -1.23 -29.74
CA GLN A 92 -17.51 -0.02 -30.44
C GLN A 92 -16.69 0.27 -31.71
N ALA A 93 -15.48 -0.28 -31.80
CA ALA A 93 -14.59 -0.13 -32.94
C ALA A 93 -14.81 -1.17 -34.06
N ARG A 94 -15.73 -2.12 -33.85
CA ARG A 94 -16.16 -3.15 -34.82
C ARG A 94 -17.52 -2.78 -35.40
#